data_AF-A0A2S7EQI5-F1
#
_entry.id   AF-A0A2S7EQI5-F1
#
_cell.length_a   1.000
_cell.length_b   1.000
_cell.length_c   1.000
_cell.angle_alpha   90.00
_cell.angle_beta   90.00
_cell.angle_gamma   90.00
#
_symmetry.space_group_name_H-M   'P 1'
#
loop_
_entity.id
_entity.type
_entity.pdbx_description
1 polymer ?
#
loop_
_entity_poly.entity_id
_entity_poly.type
_entity_poly.pdbx_seq_one_letter_code
_entity_poly.pdbx_strand_id
1 'polypeptide(L)'
;MILSGRFSRRRKVLLAVVILVLAWVGYAWHAGIAITQGVEQRDMDWNGDGQVSRSEIAQAFYAVGVTRTQDGPRQCSTFYWRNSGAQIRVDCRTTFAPAAQDKAGAGKK
;
A
#
# COMPACT_ATOMS: atom_id res chain seq x y z
N MET A 1 -12.28 -32.06 15.58
CA MET A 1 -13.35 -31.15 15.12
C MET A 1 -13.61 -30.10 16.20
N ILE A 2 -13.18 -28.85 16.00
CA ILE A 2 -13.21 -27.78 17.05
C ILE A 2 -14.43 -26.83 16.93
N LEU A 3 -15.39 -27.13 16.05
CA LEU A 3 -16.47 -26.20 15.67
C LEU A 3 -17.87 -26.51 16.24
N SER A 4 -18.01 -27.36 17.25
CA SER A 4 -19.33 -27.65 17.85
C SER A 4 -19.52 -26.94 19.19
N GLY A 5 -19.74 -25.63 19.14
CA GLY A 5 -20.23 -24.84 20.26
C GLY A 5 -21.08 -23.67 19.76
N ARG A 6 -22.27 -23.44 20.35
CA ARG A 6 -23.13 -22.30 19.98
C ARG A 6 -22.33 -20.99 20.11
N PHE A 7 -22.17 -20.26 19.02
CA PHE A 7 -21.55 -18.94 19.02
C PHE A 7 -22.32 -18.01 19.98
N SER A 8 -21.68 -17.63 21.10
CA SER A 8 -22.27 -16.69 22.04
C SER A 8 -22.55 -15.34 21.36
N ARG A 9 -23.55 -14.58 21.84
CA ARG A 9 -23.88 -13.24 21.28
C ARG A 9 -22.64 -12.35 21.18
N ARG A 10 -21.75 -12.39 22.17
CA ARG A 10 -20.48 -11.66 22.19
C ARG A 10 -19.57 -12.04 21.01
N ARG A 11 -19.43 -13.33 20.70
CA ARG A 11 -18.62 -13.79 19.56
C ARG A 11 -19.24 -13.40 18.21
N LYS A 12 -20.57 -13.37 18.10
CA LYS A 12 -21.25 -12.88 16.89
C LYS A 12 -21.01 -11.40 16.65
N VAL A 13 -21.09 -10.57 17.70
CA VAL A 13 -20.77 -9.14 17.62
C VAL A 13 -19.31 -8.94 17.22
N LEU A 14 -18.39 -9.65 17.87
CA LEU A 14 -16.96 -9.59 17.50
C LEU A 14 -16.74 -9.98 16.04
N LEU A 15 -17.36 -11.06 15.56
CA LEU A 15 -17.27 -11.45 14.15
C LEU A 15 -17.82 -10.37 13.21
N ALA A 16 -18.96 -9.76 13.54
CA ALA A 16 -19.52 -8.69 12.72
C ALA A 16 -18.57 -7.48 12.64
N VAL A 17 -17.96 -7.09 13.76
CA VAL A 17 -16.95 -6.02 13.80
C VAL A 17 -15.73 -6.39 12.95
N VAL A 18 -15.21 -7.61 13.08
CA VAL A 18 -14.07 -8.07 12.27
C VAL A 18 -14.40 -8.04 10.77
N ILE A 19 -15.58 -8.53 10.37
CA ILE A 19 -16.02 -8.51 8.97
C ILE A 19 -16.11 -7.07 8.46
N LEU A 20 -16.67 -6.15 9.25
CA LEU A 20 -16.73 -4.72 8.89
C LEU A 20 -15.34 -4.12 8.70
N VAL A 21 -14.39 -4.42 9.59
CA VAL A 21 -13.00 -3.94 9.47
C VAL A 21 -12.35 -4.51 8.21
N LEU A 22 -12.51 -5.81 7.94
CA LEU A 22 -11.95 -6.45 6.74
C LEU A 22 -12.56 -5.87 5.46
N ALA A 23 -13.88 -5.64 5.45
CA ALA A 23 -14.56 -5.00 4.32
C ALA A 23 -14.03 -3.57 4.09
N TRP A 24 -13.81 -2.81 5.17
CA TRP A 24 -13.21 -1.48 5.08
C TRP A 24 -11.78 -1.52 4.54
N VAL A 25 -10.94 -2.45 5.00
CA VAL A 25 -9.57 -2.62 4.49
C VAL A 25 -9.57 -3.00 3.00
N GLY A 26 -10.44 -3.92 2.59
CA GLY A 26 -10.58 -4.31 1.19
C GLY A 26 -11.01 -3.14 0.30
N TYR A 27 -11.99 -2.35 0.75
CA TYR A 27 -12.40 -1.11 0.08
C TYR A 27 -11.25 -0.11 0.00
N ALA A 28 -10.55 0.13 1.11
CA ALA A 28 -9.45 1.08 1.19
C ALA A 28 -8.29 0.69 0.26
N TRP A 29 -7.99 -0.61 0.14
CA TRP A 29 -7.02 -1.12 -0.82
C TRP A 29 -7.46 -0.89 -2.26
N HIS A 30 -8.72 -1.19 -2.58
CA HIS A 30 -9.27 -0.99 -3.93
C HIS A 30 -9.34 0.49 -4.33
N ALA A 31 -9.69 1.38 -3.40
CA ALA A 31 -9.75 2.82 -3.61
C ALA A 31 -8.36 3.51 -3.62
N GLY A 32 -7.28 2.75 -3.44
CA GLY A 32 -5.92 3.27 -3.47
C GLY A 32 -5.57 4.17 -2.29
N ILE A 33 -6.15 3.98 -1.10
CA ILE A 33 -5.80 4.77 0.09
C ILE A 33 -4.34 4.51 0.47
N ALA A 34 -3.53 5.56 0.65
CA ALA A 34 -2.07 5.44 0.79
C ALA A 34 -1.61 4.48 1.89
N ILE A 35 -2.28 4.45 3.04
CA ILE A 35 -1.88 3.57 4.15
C ILE A 35 -2.00 2.07 3.82
N THR A 36 -2.97 1.67 2.98
CA THR A 36 -3.18 0.27 2.61
C THR A 36 -2.29 -0.18 1.45
N GLN A 37 -1.52 0.75 0.88
CA GLN A 37 -0.64 0.54 -0.26
C GLN A 37 0.81 0.25 0.15
N GLY A 38 1.14 0.18 1.44
CA GLY A 38 2.49 -0.14 1.91
C GLY A 38 3.50 1.00 1.74
N VAL A 39 3.04 2.25 1.87
CA VAL A 39 3.90 3.44 1.84
C VAL A 39 4.72 3.51 3.14
N GLU A 40 6.02 3.77 3.02
CA GLU A 40 6.90 3.88 4.18
C GLU A 40 6.64 5.20 4.93
N GLN A 41 6.76 5.21 6.26
CA GLN A 41 6.48 6.42 7.05
C GLN A 41 7.35 7.61 6.62
N ARG A 42 8.62 7.37 6.30
CA ARG A 42 9.56 8.42 5.83
C ARG A 42 9.17 9.04 4.49
N ASP A 43 8.30 8.40 3.73
CA ASP A 43 7.86 8.88 2.42
C ASP A 43 6.55 9.67 2.49
N MET A 44 5.99 9.85 3.69
CA MET A 44 4.70 10.53 3.95
C MET A 44 4.82 12.04 4.18
N ASP A 45 5.94 12.65 3.82
CA ASP A 45 6.05 14.12 3.77
C ASP A 45 5.23 14.63 2.57
N TRP A 46 3.98 15.03 2.85
CA TRP A 46 3.02 15.43 1.82
C TRP A 46 3.11 16.93 1.51
N ASN A 47 3.57 17.73 2.48
CA ASN A 47 3.72 19.17 2.32
C ASN A 47 5.11 19.57 1.81
N GLY A 48 6.08 18.64 1.82
CA GLY A 48 7.44 18.82 1.33
C GLY A 48 8.33 19.63 2.26
N ASP A 49 8.02 19.69 3.56
CA ASP A 49 8.80 20.47 4.54
C ASP A 49 10.07 19.73 5.04
N GLY A 50 10.27 18.49 4.59
CA GLY A 50 11.44 17.67 4.90
C GLY A 50 11.32 16.90 6.22
N GLN A 51 10.19 16.99 6.92
CA GLN A 51 9.88 16.19 8.10
C GLN A 51 8.58 15.43 7.91
N VAL A 52 8.42 14.34 8.66
CA VAL A 52 7.16 13.60 8.69
C VAL A 52 6.50 13.82 10.04
N SER A 53 5.33 14.46 9.99
CA SER A 53 4.50 14.74 11.15
C SER A 53 3.43 13.67 11.38
N ARG A 54 2.91 13.57 12.62
CA ARG A 54 1.79 12.68 12.94
C ARG A 54 0.52 13.01 12.13
N SER A 55 0.33 14.30 11.81
CA SER A 55 -0.76 14.77 10.96
C SER A 55 -0.65 14.21 9.54
N GLU A 56 0.55 14.13 8.99
CA GLU A 56 0.76 13.60 7.64
C GLU A 56 0.61 12.09 7.59
N ILE A 57 1.07 11.39 8.62
CA ILE A 57 0.79 9.96 8.77
C ILE A 57 -0.72 9.73 8.83
N ALA A 58 -1.47 10.54 9.58
CA ALA A 58 -2.92 10.44 9.64
C ALA A 58 -3.59 10.73 8.29
N GLN A 59 -3.08 11.70 7.52
CA GLN A 59 -3.58 12.02 6.18
C GLN A 59 -3.48 10.84 5.21
N ALA A 60 -2.52 9.93 5.38
CA ALA A 60 -2.41 8.71 4.59
C ALA A 60 -3.64 7.77 4.72
N PHE A 61 -4.43 7.90 5.79
CA PHE A 61 -5.64 7.09 6.02
C PHE A 61 -6.88 7.63 5.31
N TYR A 62 -6.96 8.95 5.08
CA TYR A 62 -8.22 9.57 4.63
C TYR A 62 -8.05 10.55 3.48
N ALA A 63 -6.94 11.31 3.44
CA ALA A 63 -6.75 12.42 2.51
C ALA A 63 -5.91 12.06 1.29
N VAL A 64 -4.96 11.12 1.41
CA VAL A 64 -4.01 10.80 0.34
C VAL A 64 -4.33 9.46 -0.32
N GLY A 65 -4.37 9.47 -1.65
CA GLY A 65 -4.52 8.30 -2.50
C GLY A 65 -3.27 8.04 -3.34
N VAL A 66 -3.13 6.81 -3.82
CA VAL A 66 -2.02 6.36 -4.65
C VAL A 66 -2.57 5.62 -5.86
N THR A 67 -2.11 6.02 -7.05
CA THR A 67 -2.33 5.28 -8.29
C THR A 67 -1.01 4.69 -8.74
N ARG A 68 -0.97 3.36 -8.93
CA ARG A 68 0.23 2.67 -9.43
C ARG A 68 0.09 2.34 -10.90
N THR A 69 1.09 2.73 -11.67
CA THR A 69 1.22 2.35 -13.09
C THR A 69 2.50 1.54 -13.27
N GLN A 70 2.44 0.56 -14.16
CA GLN A 70 3.59 -0.28 -14.49
C GLN A 70 3.79 -0.26 -16.00
N ASP A 71 4.91 0.30 -16.43
CA ASP A 71 5.33 0.39 -17.82
C ASP A 71 6.60 -0.47 -17.99
N GLY A 72 6.41 -1.75 -18.30
CA GLY A 72 7.49 -2.73 -18.38
C GLY A 72 8.26 -2.86 -17.05
N PRO A 73 9.57 -2.57 -17.02
CA PRO A 73 10.38 -2.61 -15.79
C PRO A 73 10.23 -1.37 -14.90
N ARG A 74 9.48 -0.34 -15.33
CA ARG A 74 9.26 0.90 -14.59
C ARG A 74 7.94 0.83 -13.83
N GLN A 75 7.99 1.01 -12.52
CA GLN A 75 6.82 1.14 -11.67
C GLN A 75 6.74 2.58 -11.13
N CYS A 76 5.62 3.25 -11.37
CA CYS A 76 5.37 4.59 -10.87
C CYS A 76 4.22 4.57 -9.86
N SER A 77 4.38 5.32 -8.76
CA SER A 77 3.34 5.57 -7.76
C SER A 77 3.01 7.06 -7.75
N THR A 78 1.81 7.41 -8.20
CA THR A 78 1.31 8.78 -8.21
C THR A 78 0.48 9.03 -6.97
N PHE A 79 0.95 9.92 -6.10
CA PHE A 79 0.26 10.37 -4.91
C PHE A 79 -0.61 11.58 -5.22
N TYR A 80 -1.84 11.59 -4.71
CA TYR A 80 -2.79 12.67 -4.97
C TYR A 80 -3.71 12.92 -3.76
N TRP A 81 -4.24 14.13 -3.66
CA TRP A 81 -5.27 14.50 -2.70
C TRP A 81 -6.61 13.91 -3.13
N ARG A 82 -7.23 13.07 -2.30
CA ARG A 82 -8.50 12.40 -2.62
C ARG A 82 -9.69 13.35 -2.75
N ASN A 83 -9.64 14.50 -2.07
CA ASN A 83 -10.72 15.48 -2.13
C ASN A 83 -10.74 16.24 -3.46
N SER A 84 -9.57 16.65 -3.96
CA SER A 84 -9.45 17.49 -5.17
C SER A 84 -8.95 16.75 -6.41
N GLY A 85 -8.39 15.56 -6.26
CA GLY A 85 -7.64 14.87 -7.31
C GLY A 85 -6.28 15.51 -7.63
N ALA A 86 -5.89 16.56 -6.91
CA ALA A 86 -4.65 17.27 -7.17
C ALA A 86 -3.44 16.36 -6.89
N GLN A 87 -2.53 16.28 -7.86
CA GLN A 87 -1.29 15.51 -7.73
C GLN A 87 -0.38 16.14 -6.67
N ILE A 88 0.21 15.28 -5.83
CA ILE A 88 1.21 15.64 -4.82
C ILE A 88 2.61 15.35 -5.36
N ARG A 89 2.86 14.09 -5.73
CA ARG A 89 4.18 13.60 -6.16
C ARG A 89 4.02 12.36 -7.04
N VAL A 90 5.00 12.09 -7.90
CA VAL A 90 5.11 10.84 -8.65
C VAL A 90 6.46 10.20 -8.37
N ASP A 91 6.43 9.01 -7.78
CA ASP A 91 7.63 8.23 -7.47
C ASP A 91 7.78 7.09 -8.47
N CYS A 92 8.74 7.20 -9.37
CA CYS A 92 9.03 6.17 -10.38
C CYS A 92 10.33 5.45 -10.06
N ARG A 93 10.27 4.12 -9.97
CA ARG A 93 11.42 3.23 -9.83
C ARG A 93 11.46 2.24 -10.99
N THR A 94 12.62 2.13 -11.63
CA THR A 94 12.89 1.08 -12.63
C THR A 94 13.67 -0.03 -11.93
N THR A 95 13.11 -1.24 -11.91
CA THR A 95 13.79 -2.42 -11.38
C THR A 95 14.29 -3.26 -12.55
N PHE A 96 15.60 -3.39 -12.69
CA PHE A 96 16.20 -4.36 -13.60
C PHE A 96 16.24 -5.70 -12.88
N ALA A 97 15.62 -6.74 -13.46
CA ALA A 97 15.87 -8.10 -12.98
C ALA A 97 17.37 -8.37 -13.13
N PRO A 98 18.05 -8.94 -12.13
CA PRO A 98 19.42 -9.39 -12.33
C PRO A 98 19.37 -10.37 -13.50
N ALA A 99 20.15 -10.09 -14.55
CA ALA A 99 20.33 -11.03 -15.64
C ALA A 99 20.64 -12.37 -14.99
N ALA A 100 19.82 -13.39 -15.32
CA ALA A 100 20.02 -14.75 -14.85
C ALA A 100 21.51 -15.03 -15.00
N GLN A 101 22.21 -15.16 -13.87
CA GLN A 101 23.66 -15.32 -13.84
C GLN A 101 24.01 -16.38 -14.86
N ASP A 102 24.66 -15.93 -15.93
CA ASP A 102 24.89 -16.72 -17.12
C ASP A 102 25.61 -18.00 -16.71
N LYS A 103 24.86 -19.10 -16.72
CA LYS A 103 25.36 -20.47 -16.80
C LYS A 103 26.04 -20.66 -18.17
N ALA A 104 26.99 -19.81 -18.57
CA ALA A 104 27.64 -19.88 -19.89
C ALA A 104 28.85 -18.93 -20.01
N GLY A 105 29.91 -19.18 -19.25
CA GLY A 105 31.24 -18.60 -19.48
C GLY A 105 32.29 -19.59 -19.00
N ALA A 106 32.47 -20.70 -19.72
CA ALA A 106 33.47 -20.82 -20.77
C ALA A 106 34.90 -20.71 -20.20
N GLY A 107 35.59 -21.86 -20.19
CA GLY A 107 36.94 -21.99 -19.67
C GLY A 107 37.93 -21.02 -20.32
N LYS A 108 38.91 -20.60 -19.51
CA LYS A 108 40.23 -20.16 -19.99
C LYS A 108 41.20 -20.06 -18.80
N LYS A 109 41.93 -21.14 -18.53
CA LYS A 109 43.41 -21.21 -18.45
C LYS A 109 43.82 -22.52 -17.79
#